data_AF-A0A1I8AMZ9-F1
#
_entry.id   AF-A0A1I8AMZ9-F1
#
_cell.length_a   1.000
_cell.length_b   1.000
_cell.length_c   1.000
_cell.angle_alpha   90.00
_cell.angle_beta   90.00
_cell.angle_gamma   90.00
#
_symmetry.space_group_name_H-M   'P 1'
#
loop_
_entity.id
_entity.type
_entity.pdbx_description
1 polymer ?
#
loop_
_entity_poly.entity_id
_entity_poly.type
_entity_poly.pdbx_seq_one_letter_code
_entity_poly.pdbx_strand_id
1 'polypeptide(L)'
;AVEALKLKLDELRSTLGGVNGQIKEYLHQQEQLAVQQQALAPGLEAHALYAQLSAQDVGERSAWLEHQLRRLNNDIARDEQRLATLLTLQKDAARVQQQADDEHLEQALAGFATLLPGDILDALRQEPAATFLQLDQQLAQRLELLDRQKDEQQEHAERQQQLEKTQVQQQALELSHQAVQQQVDALRTQQQQARDALTALIGEHAGAEHWQQHLEQQVEAARSTQAKTGQQLQQAQAQAIERAAELKADEQRLGALEQESQQLDHAIGQWRQGHPELDDAGLDQLLAVDDEQVSQLRQRLQQAEKAIEQAGVLVAEREQRLQQHQAQASGEVPAEQLEQALSELQQHLVISEQQCAELRAEQADDQRRQLANQALAERIAQAYAQW
;
A
#
# COMPACT_ATOMS: atom_id res chain seq x y z
N ALA A 1 9.32 -20.78 5.98
CA ALA A 1 8.53 -20.75 7.22
C ALA A 1 7.46 -21.85 7.25
N VAL A 2 6.57 -21.94 6.25
CA VAL A 2 5.50 -22.95 6.19
C VAL A 2 6.01 -24.40 6.09
N GLU A 3 7.07 -24.65 5.30
CA GLU A 3 7.66 -25.99 5.20
C GLU A 3 8.29 -26.46 6.51
N ALA A 4 8.92 -25.56 7.26
CA ALA A 4 9.48 -25.88 8.57
C ALA A 4 8.41 -26.23 9.62
N LEU A 5 7.21 -25.65 9.49
CA LEU A 5 6.05 -25.98 10.34
C LEU A 5 5.44 -27.33 9.96
N LYS A 6 5.36 -27.65 8.66
CA LYS A 6 4.91 -28.99 8.20
C LYS A 6 5.83 -30.10 8.69
N LEU A 7 7.14 -29.89 8.60
CA LEU A 7 8.13 -30.85 9.06
C LEU A 7 8.01 -31.12 10.57
N LYS A 8 7.83 -30.07 11.37
CA LYS A 8 7.55 -30.19 12.82
C LYS A 8 6.21 -30.88 13.12
N LEU A 9 5.18 -30.68 12.30
CA LEU A 9 3.88 -31.34 12.48
C LEU A 9 3.99 -32.85 12.21
N ASP A 10 4.73 -33.23 11.17
CA ASP A 10 4.94 -34.64 10.81
C ASP A 10 5.80 -35.35 11.85
N GLU A 11 6.80 -34.66 12.40
CA GLU A 11 7.60 -35.14 13.52
C GLU A 11 6.74 -35.33 14.78
N LEU A 12 5.89 -34.35 15.12
CA LEU A 12 4.95 -34.46 16.25
C LEU A 12 3.94 -35.61 16.08
N ARG A 13 3.45 -35.84 14.86
CA ARG A 13 2.53 -36.95 14.56
C ARG A 13 3.21 -38.30 14.73
N SER A 14 4.46 -38.42 14.28
CA SER A 14 5.27 -39.62 14.48
C SER A 14 5.49 -39.89 15.97
N THR A 15 5.85 -38.86 16.74
CA THR A 15 6.03 -39.01 18.19
C THR A 15 4.73 -39.35 18.91
N LEU A 16 3.60 -38.74 18.51
CA LEU A 16 2.28 -39.05 19.09
C LEU A 16 1.86 -40.49 18.80
N GLY A 17 2.14 -40.98 17.58
CA GLY A 17 1.91 -42.38 17.21
C GLY A 17 2.72 -43.35 18.08
N GLY A 18 4.00 -43.04 18.32
CA GLY A 18 4.87 -43.83 19.20
C GLY A 18 4.38 -43.86 20.65
N VAL A 19 4.03 -42.69 21.21
CA VAL A 19 3.52 -42.57 22.59
C VAL A 19 2.18 -43.30 22.75
N ASN A 20 1.29 -43.21 21.78
CA ASN A 20 0.00 -43.91 21.83
C ASN A 20 0.17 -45.44 21.74
N GLY A 21 1.22 -45.92 21.06
CA GLY A 21 1.64 -47.32 21.09
C GLY A 21 2.10 -47.74 22.49
N GLN A 22 2.98 -46.96 23.11
CA GLN A 22 3.50 -47.22 24.46
C GLN A 22 2.39 -47.24 25.53
N ILE A 23 1.43 -46.30 25.46
CA ILE A 23 0.29 -46.26 26.40
C ILE A 23 -0.53 -47.55 26.33
N LYS A 24 -0.80 -48.06 25.11
CA LYS A 24 -1.55 -49.30 24.95
C LYS A 24 -0.79 -50.50 25.53
N GLU A 25 0.51 -50.53 25.36
CA GLU A 25 1.36 -51.60 25.91
C GLU A 25 1.41 -51.57 27.44
N TYR A 26 1.50 -50.37 28.05
CA TYR A 26 1.44 -50.24 29.51
C TYR A 26 0.09 -50.62 30.10
N LEU A 27 -1.02 -50.24 29.44
CA LEU A 27 -2.36 -50.65 29.88
C LEU A 27 -2.49 -52.18 29.85
N HIS A 28 -1.96 -52.83 28.82
CA HIS A 28 -1.96 -54.28 28.73
C HIS A 28 -1.11 -54.93 29.83
N GLN A 29 0.07 -54.37 30.13
CA GLN A 29 0.91 -54.85 31.23
C GLN A 29 0.22 -54.69 32.60
N GLN A 30 -0.49 -53.58 32.82
CA GLN A 30 -1.23 -53.35 34.06
C GLN A 30 -2.35 -54.39 34.26
N GLU A 31 -3.08 -54.70 33.19
CA GLU A 31 -4.13 -55.72 33.22
C GLU A 31 -3.55 -57.11 33.51
N GLN A 32 -2.42 -57.46 32.89
CA GLN A 32 -1.72 -58.72 33.18
C GLN A 32 -1.25 -58.81 34.64
N LEU A 33 -0.72 -57.73 35.20
CA LEU A 33 -0.28 -57.68 36.59
C LEU A 33 -1.46 -57.82 37.56
N ALA A 34 -2.60 -57.19 37.27
CA ALA A 34 -3.81 -57.33 38.07
C ALA A 34 -4.30 -58.79 38.10
N VAL A 35 -4.29 -59.46 36.95
CA VAL A 35 -4.66 -60.88 36.84
C VAL A 35 -3.68 -61.76 37.64
N GLN A 36 -2.37 -61.49 37.56
CA GLN A 36 -1.36 -62.22 38.33
C GLN A 36 -1.53 -62.01 39.85
N GLN A 37 -1.78 -60.79 40.30
CA GLN A 37 -2.04 -60.51 41.72
C GLN A 37 -3.29 -61.25 42.21
N GLN A 38 -4.37 -61.27 41.41
CA GLN A 38 -5.60 -61.95 41.78
C GLN A 38 -5.45 -63.47 41.82
N ALA A 39 -4.57 -64.04 40.99
CA ALA A 39 -4.24 -65.46 41.02
C ALA A 39 -3.43 -65.87 42.27
N LEU A 40 -2.63 -64.95 42.84
CA LEU A 40 -1.82 -65.20 44.03
C LEU A 40 -2.60 -65.07 45.35
N ALA A 41 -3.72 -64.32 45.35
CA ALA A 41 -4.57 -64.11 46.52
C ALA A 41 -5.01 -65.41 47.24
N PRO A 42 -5.56 -66.43 46.56
CA PRO A 42 -5.99 -67.66 47.24
C PRO A 42 -4.84 -68.48 47.83
N GLY A 43 -3.63 -68.43 47.23
CA GLY A 43 -2.45 -69.09 47.78
C GLY A 43 -1.92 -68.42 49.05
N LEU A 44 -2.01 -67.09 49.11
CA LEU A 44 -1.71 -66.31 50.30
C LEU A 44 -2.72 -66.59 51.41
N GLU A 45 -4.01 -66.59 51.11
CA GLU A 45 -5.09 -66.85 52.08
C GLU A 45 -5.05 -68.26 52.67
N ALA A 46 -4.58 -69.25 51.92
CA ALA A 46 -4.44 -70.63 52.38
C ALA A 46 -3.26 -70.85 53.37
N HIS A 47 -2.36 -69.88 53.51
CA HIS A 47 -1.17 -70.03 54.34
C HIS A 47 -1.49 -69.96 55.85
N ALA A 48 -0.95 -70.87 56.66
CA ALA A 48 -1.27 -70.99 58.09
C ALA A 48 -1.03 -69.71 58.91
N LEU A 49 -0.07 -68.88 58.49
CA LEU A 49 0.25 -67.59 59.14
C LEU A 49 -0.53 -66.39 58.56
N TYR A 50 -1.31 -66.57 57.49
CA TYR A 50 -2.01 -65.47 56.82
C TYR A 50 -3.06 -64.81 57.71
N ALA A 51 -3.79 -65.59 58.50
CA ALA A 51 -4.76 -65.07 59.46
C ALA A 51 -4.12 -64.14 60.50
N GLN A 52 -2.85 -64.39 60.87
CA GLN A 52 -2.10 -63.56 61.82
C GLN A 52 -1.48 -62.33 61.14
N LEU A 53 -1.06 -62.45 59.87
CA LEU A 53 -0.52 -61.35 59.07
C LEU A 53 -1.59 -60.33 58.64
N SER A 54 -2.75 -60.82 58.19
CA SER A 54 -3.87 -59.99 57.71
C SER A 54 -4.49 -59.14 58.82
N ALA A 55 -4.44 -59.62 60.07
CA ALA A 55 -4.88 -58.90 61.26
C ALA A 55 -3.99 -57.69 61.63
N GLN A 56 -2.82 -57.53 61.00
CA GLN A 56 -1.90 -56.44 61.28
C GLN A 56 -2.03 -55.29 60.28
N ASP A 57 -1.70 -54.09 60.76
CA ASP A 57 -1.64 -52.88 59.94
C ASP A 57 -0.61 -53.04 58.81
N VAL A 58 -0.94 -52.54 57.62
CA VAL A 58 -0.12 -52.64 56.40
C VAL A 58 1.29 -52.07 56.62
N GLY A 59 1.44 -51.04 57.45
CA GLY A 59 2.74 -50.46 57.79
C GLY A 59 3.60 -51.30 58.74
N GLU A 60 2.99 -52.19 59.53
CA GLU A 60 3.66 -52.95 60.60
C GLU A 60 3.96 -54.42 60.23
N ARG A 61 3.33 -54.93 59.16
CA ARG A 61 3.49 -56.32 58.69
C ARG A 61 4.95 -56.72 58.47
N SER A 62 5.77 -55.83 57.90
CA SER A 62 7.19 -56.09 57.64
C SER A 62 7.99 -56.29 58.94
N ALA A 63 7.75 -55.43 59.94
CA ALA A 63 8.44 -55.51 61.23
C ALA A 63 8.05 -56.77 62.01
N TRP A 64 6.78 -57.19 61.92
CA TRP A 64 6.33 -58.43 62.54
C TRP A 64 6.91 -59.67 61.86
N LEU A 65 6.96 -59.70 60.52
CA LEU A 65 7.59 -60.78 59.77
C LEU A 65 9.08 -60.93 60.14
N GLU A 66 9.81 -59.81 60.25
CA GLU A 66 11.19 -59.83 60.74
C GLU A 66 11.31 -60.41 62.16
N HIS A 67 10.38 -60.07 63.05
CA HIS A 67 10.39 -60.60 64.42
C HIS A 67 10.13 -62.12 64.44
N GLN A 68 9.16 -62.61 63.66
CA GLN A 68 8.89 -64.05 63.54
C GLN A 68 10.08 -64.80 62.93
N LEU A 69 10.73 -64.22 61.91
CA LEU A 69 11.91 -64.82 61.28
C LEU A 69 13.10 -64.91 62.25
N ARG A 70 13.34 -63.86 63.05
CA ARG A 70 14.37 -63.89 64.10
C ARG A 70 14.07 -64.94 65.18
N ARG A 71 12.80 -65.10 65.57
CA ARG A 71 12.40 -66.12 66.53
C ARG A 71 12.67 -67.53 66.00
N LEU A 72 12.26 -67.82 64.77
CA LEU A 72 12.46 -69.12 64.13
C LEU A 72 13.96 -69.44 63.96
N ASN A 73 14.78 -68.46 63.56
CA ASN A 73 16.23 -68.67 63.45
C ASN A 73 16.89 -69.04 64.79
N ASN A 74 16.42 -68.48 65.91
CA ASN A 74 16.95 -68.84 67.23
C ASN A 74 16.55 -70.26 67.64
N ASP A 75 15.33 -70.68 67.33
CA ASP A 75 14.85 -72.04 67.61
C ASP A 75 15.61 -73.07 66.75
N ILE A 76 15.84 -72.77 65.47
CA ILE A 76 16.65 -73.58 64.55
C ILE A 76 18.09 -73.72 65.04
N ALA A 77 18.76 -72.61 65.39
CA ALA A 77 20.15 -72.65 65.87
C ALA A 77 20.31 -73.50 67.14
N ARG A 78 19.30 -73.48 68.03
CA ARG A 78 19.26 -74.31 69.23
C ARG A 78 19.10 -75.79 68.89
N ASP A 79 18.31 -76.12 67.87
CA ASP A 79 18.09 -77.49 67.43
C ASP A 79 19.28 -78.04 66.62
N GLU A 80 19.97 -77.22 65.83
CA GLU A 80 21.23 -77.59 65.18
C GLU A 80 22.32 -77.93 66.20
N GLN A 81 22.39 -77.16 67.30
CA GLN A 81 23.32 -77.44 68.39
C GLN A 81 23.00 -78.78 69.10
N ARG A 82 21.72 -79.14 69.19
CA ARG A 82 21.27 -80.45 69.69
C ARG A 82 21.61 -81.58 68.72
N LEU A 83 21.43 -81.37 67.41
CA LEU A 83 21.79 -82.37 66.39
C LEU A 83 23.31 -82.59 66.33
N ALA A 84 24.12 -81.54 66.45
CA ALA A 84 25.58 -81.65 66.47
C ALA A 84 26.11 -82.45 67.67
N THR A 85 25.47 -82.28 68.84
CA THR A 85 25.82 -83.05 70.04
C THR A 85 25.40 -84.51 69.93
N LEU A 86 24.21 -84.80 69.38
CA LEU A 86 23.76 -86.17 69.12
C LEU A 86 24.62 -86.90 68.08
N LEU A 87 25.06 -86.22 67.02
CA LEU A 87 25.96 -86.78 66.00
C LEU A 87 27.35 -87.11 66.57
N THR A 88 27.83 -86.29 67.51
CA THR A 88 29.11 -86.53 68.21
C THR A 88 29.01 -87.78 69.10
N LEU A 89 27.92 -87.90 69.86
CA LEU A 89 27.62 -89.08 70.68
C LEU A 89 27.44 -90.35 69.82
N GLN A 90 26.87 -90.25 68.62
CA GLN A 90 26.74 -91.35 67.67
C GLN A 90 28.10 -91.87 67.17
N LYS A 91 29.04 -90.96 66.88
CA LYS A 91 30.40 -91.32 66.45
C LYS A 91 31.22 -91.97 67.57
N ASP A 92 31.01 -91.54 68.81
CA ASP A 92 31.65 -92.12 69.99
C ASP A 92 31.07 -93.49 70.34
N ALA A 93 29.76 -93.70 70.14
CA ALA A 93 29.09 -94.99 70.32
C ALA A 93 29.54 -96.07 69.32
N ALA A 94 29.83 -95.70 68.06
CA ALA A 94 30.32 -96.64 67.04
C ALA A 94 31.71 -97.24 67.34
N ARG A 95 32.53 -96.59 68.19
CA ARG A 95 33.87 -97.09 68.58
C ARG A 95 33.85 -98.13 69.69
N VAL A 96 32.74 -98.31 70.41
CA VAL A 96 32.68 -99.09 71.67
C VAL A 96 31.88 -100.40 71.52
N GLN A 97 31.16 -100.59 70.43
CA GLN A 97 30.24 -101.72 70.12
C GLN A 97 30.90 -103.10 69.91
N GLN A 98 32.15 -103.36 70.29
CA GLN A 98 32.82 -104.64 69.94
C GLN A 98 33.22 -105.56 71.11
N GLN A 99 33.00 -105.24 72.39
CA GLN A 99 33.66 -106.04 73.46
C GLN A 99 32.91 -106.44 74.76
N ALA A 100 31.63 -106.14 75.06
CA ALA A 100 31.10 -106.52 76.40
C ALA A 100 29.56 -106.57 76.60
N ASP A 101 28.86 -107.49 75.94
CA ASP A 101 27.43 -107.33 75.63
C ASP A 101 26.35 -107.36 76.75
N ASP A 102 26.61 -107.79 78.01
CA ASP A 102 25.53 -107.83 79.06
C ASP A 102 25.73 -106.82 80.22
N GLU A 103 26.93 -106.65 80.79
CA GLU A 103 27.17 -105.59 81.80
C GLU A 103 27.23 -104.19 81.16
N HIS A 104 27.58 -104.09 79.87
CA HIS A 104 27.43 -102.84 79.13
C HIS A 104 25.98 -102.47 78.84
N LEU A 105 25.02 -103.41 78.78
CA LEU A 105 23.64 -103.06 78.46
C LEU A 105 23.07 -102.14 79.55
N GLU A 106 23.30 -102.46 80.83
CA GLU A 106 22.90 -101.59 81.94
C GLU A 106 23.67 -100.27 81.99
N GLN A 107 24.99 -100.26 81.74
CA GLN A 107 25.79 -99.03 81.71
C GLN A 107 25.48 -98.13 80.49
N ALA A 108 25.19 -98.71 79.33
CA ALA A 108 24.79 -97.99 78.11
C ALA A 108 23.38 -97.41 78.28
N LEU A 109 22.42 -98.17 78.79
CA LEU A 109 21.09 -97.66 79.12
C LEU A 109 21.15 -96.56 80.19
N ALA A 110 22.07 -96.64 81.15
CA ALA A 110 22.33 -95.57 82.12
C ALA A 110 22.90 -94.30 81.45
N GLY A 111 23.69 -94.43 80.37
CA GLY A 111 24.13 -93.31 79.54
C GLY A 111 22.99 -92.66 78.75
N PHE A 112 22.06 -93.47 78.25
CA PHE A 112 20.86 -92.99 77.55
C PHE A 112 19.72 -92.53 78.49
N ALA A 113 19.86 -92.71 79.81
CA ALA A 113 18.91 -92.30 80.84
C ALA A 113 18.58 -90.80 80.87
N THR A 114 19.47 -89.98 80.31
CA THR A 114 19.29 -88.53 80.24
C THR A 114 18.68 -88.05 78.91
N LEU A 115 18.58 -88.93 77.91
CA LEU A 115 18.19 -88.59 76.54
C LEU A 115 16.91 -89.28 76.08
N LEU A 116 16.66 -90.50 76.58
CA LEU A 116 15.41 -91.23 76.34
C LEU A 116 14.49 -91.08 77.56
N PRO A 117 13.18 -90.86 77.35
CA PRO A 117 12.18 -90.96 78.41
C PRO A 117 12.33 -92.29 79.18
N GLY A 118 12.22 -92.23 80.51
CA GLY A 118 12.49 -93.38 81.39
C GLY A 118 11.61 -94.60 81.10
N ASP A 119 10.39 -94.37 80.64
CA ASP A 119 9.42 -95.36 80.16
C ASP A 119 9.93 -96.17 78.96
N ILE A 120 10.69 -95.55 78.05
CA ILE A 120 11.28 -96.23 76.88
C ILE A 120 12.50 -97.07 77.29
N LEU A 121 13.27 -96.61 78.28
CA LEU A 121 14.42 -97.35 78.80
C LEU A 121 14.00 -98.59 79.57
N ASP A 122 12.90 -98.50 80.34
CA ASP A 122 12.32 -99.65 81.00
C ASP A 122 11.70 -100.64 80.00
N ALA A 123 11.09 -100.15 78.91
CA ALA A 123 10.62 -101.00 77.81
C ALA A 123 11.78 -101.68 77.05
N LEU A 124 12.89 -100.99 76.80
CA LEU A 124 14.10 -101.55 76.19
C LEU A 124 14.73 -102.66 77.05
N ARG A 125 14.58 -102.62 78.39
CA ARG A 125 15.04 -103.67 79.30
C ARG A 125 14.16 -104.92 79.26
N GLN A 126 12.87 -104.76 79.01
CA GLN A 126 11.88 -105.86 79.03
C GLN A 126 11.72 -106.51 77.65
N GLU A 127 11.61 -105.70 76.59
CA GLU A 127 11.40 -106.15 75.20
C GLU A 127 12.30 -105.37 74.23
N PRO A 128 13.62 -105.62 74.22
CA PRO A 128 14.60 -104.81 73.49
C PRO A 128 14.34 -104.75 71.98
N ALA A 129 13.97 -105.88 71.36
CA ALA A 129 13.73 -105.95 69.92
C ALA A 129 12.51 -105.14 69.47
N ALA A 130 11.41 -105.19 70.23
CA ALA A 130 10.18 -104.46 69.92
C ALA A 130 10.35 -102.96 70.14
N THR A 131 11.01 -102.58 71.24
CA THR A 131 11.24 -101.17 71.60
C THR A 131 12.26 -100.51 70.67
N PHE A 132 13.29 -101.23 70.21
CA PHE A 132 14.23 -100.74 69.21
C PHE A 132 13.56 -100.51 67.85
N LEU A 133 12.70 -101.42 67.38
CA LEU A 133 11.95 -101.25 66.14
C LEU A 133 11.01 -100.04 66.20
N GLN A 134 10.38 -99.78 67.35
CA GLN A 134 9.55 -98.60 67.56
C GLN A 134 10.36 -97.30 67.54
N LEU A 135 11.54 -97.30 68.17
CA LEU A 135 12.45 -96.15 68.13
C LEU A 135 12.99 -95.89 66.72
N ASP A 136 13.30 -96.93 65.96
CA ASP A 136 13.75 -96.81 64.57
C ASP A 136 12.64 -96.24 63.67
N GLN A 137 11.38 -96.67 63.87
CA GLN A 137 10.23 -96.06 63.21
C GLN A 137 10.03 -94.59 63.60
N GLN A 138 10.17 -94.24 64.88
CA GLN A 138 10.07 -92.85 65.35
C GLN A 138 11.21 -91.97 64.82
N LEU A 139 12.43 -92.51 64.72
CA LEU A 139 13.59 -91.84 64.12
C LEU A 139 13.39 -91.61 62.63
N ALA A 140 12.91 -92.62 61.90
CA ALA A 140 12.57 -92.49 60.49
C ALA A 140 11.51 -91.40 60.26
N GLN A 141 10.43 -91.40 61.06
CA GLN A 141 9.39 -90.36 61.00
C GLN A 141 9.95 -88.97 61.33
N ARG A 142 10.86 -88.86 62.29
CA ARG A 142 11.50 -87.59 62.65
C ARG A 142 12.45 -87.06 61.59
N LEU A 143 13.20 -87.95 60.93
CA LEU A 143 14.05 -87.59 59.81
C LEU A 143 13.21 -87.11 58.61
N GLU A 144 12.11 -87.81 58.31
CA GLU A 144 11.17 -87.39 57.27
C GLU A 144 10.56 -86.02 57.57
N LEU A 145 10.18 -85.75 58.82
CA LEU A 145 9.70 -84.43 59.24
C LEU A 145 10.78 -83.34 59.11
N LEU A 146 12.04 -83.63 59.44
CA LEU A 146 13.14 -82.69 59.30
C LEU A 146 13.45 -82.38 57.83
N ASP A 147 13.43 -83.39 56.96
CA ASP A 147 13.65 -83.18 55.53
C ASP A 147 12.49 -82.39 54.91
N ARG A 148 11.24 -82.71 55.29
CA ARG A 148 10.08 -81.89 54.92
C ARG A 148 10.21 -80.43 55.38
N GLN A 149 10.70 -80.20 56.60
CA GLN A 149 10.91 -78.84 57.12
C GLN A 149 11.97 -78.08 56.32
N LYS A 150 13.06 -78.75 55.89
CA LYS A 150 14.07 -78.14 55.02
C LYS A 150 13.49 -77.77 53.66
N ASP A 151 12.68 -78.65 53.08
CA ASP A 151 12.01 -78.39 51.80
C ASP A 151 11.08 -77.17 51.93
N GLU A 152 10.28 -77.11 52.99
CA GLU A 152 9.41 -75.95 53.28
C GLU A 152 10.23 -74.66 53.45
N GLN A 153 11.37 -74.70 54.15
CA GLN A 153 12.27 -73.53 54.28
C GLN A 153 12.86 -73.08 52.94
N GLN A 154 13.25 -74.03 52.08
CA GLN A 154 13.74 -73.72 50.73
C GLN A 154 12.63 -73.06 49.90
N GLU A 155 11.41 -73.61 49.91
CA GLU A 155 10.26 -73.00 49.24
C GLU A 155 9.98 -71.58 49.76
N HIS A 156 10.09 -71.36 51.08
CA HIS A 156 9.93 -70.03 51.66
C HIS A 156 11.00 -69.05 51.19
N ALA A 157 12.27 -69.47 51.17
CA ALA A 157 13.37 -68.63 50.68
C ALA A 157 13.19 -68.28 49.20
N GLU A 158 12.78 -69.25 48.37
CA GLU A 158 12.48 -69.03 46.95
C GLU A 158 11.31 -68.06 46.76
N ARG A 159 10.21 -68.24 47.49
CA ARG A 159 9.06 -67.32 47.47
C ARG A 159 9.46 -65.91 47.91
N GLN A 160 10.32 -65.77 48.92
CA GLN A 160 10.80 -64.47 49.38
C GLN A 160 11.63 -63.77 48.30
N GLN A 161 12.55 -64.47 47.65
CA GLN A 161 13.32 -63.90 46.54
C GLN A 161 12.43 -63.48 45.36
N GLN A 162 11.40 -64.27 45.06
CA GLN A 162 10.41 -63.92 44.02
C GLN A 162 9.61 -62.66 44.40
N LEU A 163 9.22 -62.51 45.67
CA LEU A 163 8.54 -61.31 46.16
C LEU A 163 9.42 -60.07 46.08
N GLU A 164 10.68 -60.15 46.50
CA GLU A 164 11.63 -59.03 46.39
C GLU A 164 11.84 -58.61 44.93
N LYS A 165 11.99 -59.59 44.02
CA LYS A 165 12.13 -59.32 42.59
C LYS A 165 10.89 -58.62 42.01
N THR A 166 9.70 -59.10 42.34
CA THR A 166 8.44 -58.50 41.85
C THR A 166 8.19 -57.12 42.48
N GLN A 167 8.62 -56.90 43.72
CA GLN A 167 8.53 -55.59 44.38
C GLN A 167 9.42 -54.53 43.70
N VAL A 168 10.66 -54.89 43.35
CA VAL A 168 11.54 -54.00 42.58
C VAL A 168 10.95 -53.70 41.19
N GLN A 169 10.36 -54.72 40.53
CA GLN A 169 9.68 -54.52 39.25
C GLN A 169 8.48 -53.58 39.36
N GLN A 170 7.65 -53.73 40.41
CA GLN A 170 6.53 -52.82 40.69
C GLN A 170 7.00 -51.38 40.89
N GLN A 171 8.03 -51.16 41.71
CA GLN A 171 8.58 -49.82 41.94
C GLN A 171 9.11 -49.20 40.64
N ALA A 172 9.76 -49.98 39.78
CA ALA A 172 10.23 -49.50 38.48
C ALA A 172 9.05 -49.08 37.56
N LEU A 173 7.96 -49.86 37.57
CA LEU A 173 6.75 -49.53 36.81
C LEU A 173 6.06 -48.28 37.36
N GLU A 174 5.98 -48.11 38.68
CA GLU A 174 5.41 -46.91 39.32
C GLU A 174 6.20 -45.65 38.94
N LEU A 175 7.54 -45.72 39.00
CA LEU A 175 8.40 -44.62 38.57
C LEU A 175 8.22 -44.31 37.08
N SER A 176 8.11 -45.34 36.23
CA SER A 176 7.84 -45.15 34.80
C SER A 176 6.47 -44.52 34.56
N HIS A 177 5.44 -44.95 35.30
CA HIS A 177 4.10 -44.37 35.23
C HIS A 177 4.10 -42.89 35.65
N GLN A 178 4.77 -42.56 36.77
CA GLN A 178 4.92 -41.17 37.22
C GLN A 178 5.63 -40.30 36.17
N ALA A 179 6.68 -40.82 35.53
CA ALA A 179 7.38 -40.10 34.47
C ALA A 179 6.47 -39.84 33.25
N VAL A 180 5.71 -40.84 32.81
CA VAL A 180 4.75 -40.67 31.71
C VAL A 180 3.64 -39.69 32.10
N GLN A 181 3.15 -39.75 33.33
CA GLN A 181 2.11 -38.84 33.82
C GLN A 181 2.59 -37.38 33.82
N GLN A 182 3.82 -37.12 34.28
CA GLN A 182 4.44 -35.79 34.19
C GLN A 182 4.56 -35.30 32.74
N GLN A 183 4.91 -36.18 31.78
CA GLN A 183 4.96 -35.82 30.36
C GLN A 183 3.56 -35.47 29.81
N VAL A 184 2.53 -36.23 30.18
CA VAL A 184 1.15 -35.96 29.77
C VAL A 184 0.69 -34.60 30.31
N ASP A 185 0.99 -34.28 31.56
CA ASP A 185 0.60 -32.99 32.15
C ASP A 185 1.36 -31.81 31.55
N ALA A 186 2.64 -31.99 31.19
CA ALA A 186 3.40 -31.01 30.43
C ALA A 186 2.80 -30.76 29.04
N LEU A 187 2.43 -31.83 28.31
CA LEU A 187 1.77 -31.73 27.00
C LEU A 187 0.39 -31.08 27.08
N ARG A 188 -0.40 -31.38 28.13
CA ARG A 188 -1.68 -30.71 28.40
C ARG A 188 -1.49 -29.21 28.60
N THR A 189 -0.49 -28.83 29.39
CA THR A 189 -0.16 -27.43 29.62
C THR A 189 0.23 -26.73 28.32
N GLN A 190 1.08 -27.37 27.49
CA GLN A 190 1.47 -26.84 26.18
C GLN A 190 0.25 -26.70 25.24
N GLN A 191 -0.65 -27.68 25.22
CA GLN A 191 -1.89 -27.61 24.44
C GLN A 191 -2.76 -26.43 24.88
N GLN A 192 -2.92 -26.24 26.20
CA GLN A 192 -3.70 -25.14 26.75
C GLN A 192 -3.09 -23.79 26.34
N GLN A 193 -1.77 -23.62 26.51
CA GLN A 193 -1.08 -22.40 26.08
C GLN A 193 -1.23 -22.14 24.57
N ALA A 194 -1.16 -23.19 23.74
CA ALA A 194 -1.37 -23.05 22.30
C ALA A 194 -2.82 -22.65 21.97
N ARG A 195 -3.81 -23.19 22.67
CA ARG A 195 -5.22 -22.80 22.52
C ARG A 195 -5.44 -21.35 22.94
N ASP A 196 -4.89 -20.94 24.07
CA ASP A 196 -5.02 -19.58 24.57
C ASP A 196 -4.35 -18.58 23.61
N ALA A 197 -3.16 -18.92 23.08
CA ALA A 197 -2.48 -18.13 22.06
C ALA A 197 -3.27 -18.04 20.74
N LEU A 198 -3.86 -19.14 20.27
CA LEU A 198 -4.73 -19.14 19.09
C LEU A 198 -5.99 -18.31 19.33
N THR A 199 -6.59 -18.41 20.51
CA THR A 199 -7.77 -17.62 20.88
C THR A 199 -7.43 -16.13 20.91
N ALA A 200 -6.26 -15.76 21.45
CA ALA A 200 -5.78 -14.38 21.43
C ALA A 200 -5.52 -13.84 20.01
N LEU A 201 -5.01 -14.67 19.09
CA LEU A 201 -4.79 -14.29 17.69
C LEU A 201 -6.10 -14.17 16.89
N ILE A 202 -7.07 -15.05 17.15
CA ILE A 202 -8.38 -15.07 16.49
C ILE A 202 -9.28 -13.96 17.09
N GLY A 203 -9.07 -13.53 18.33
CA GLY A 203 -9.80 -12.42 18.96
C GLY A 203 -11.30 -12.69 19.04
N GLU A 204 -12.11 -11.73 18.60
CA GLU A 204 -13.59 -11.81 18.62
C GLU A 204 -14.18 -12.66 17.47
N HIS A 205 -13.35 -13.18 16.57
CA HIS A 205 -13.84 -13.95 15.43
C HIS A 205 -14.28 -15.36 15.86
N ALA A 206 -15.37 -15.85 15.26
CA ALA A 206 -15.96 -17.16 15.59
C ALA A 206 -15.03 -18.36 15.34
N GLY A 207 -13.92 -18.17 14.63
CA GLY A 207 -12.91 -19.18 14.38
C GLY A 207 -11.80 -18.69 13.44
N ALA A 208 -10.78 -19.52 13.26
CA ALA A 208 -9.61 -19.21 12.42
C ALA A 208 -9.99 -18.93 10.95
N GLU A 209 -10.97 -19.67 10.40
CA GLU A 209 -11.45 -19.46 9.03
C GLU A 209 -12.12 -18.10 8.86
N HIS A 210 -12.91 -17.65 9.85
CA HIS A 210 -13.55 -16.33 9.80
C HIS A 210 -12.53 -15.21 9.94
N TRP A 211 -11.53 -15.37 10.82
CA TRP A 211 -10.40 -14.44 10.91
C TRP A 211 -9.63 -14.36 9.58
N GLN A 212 -9.35 -15.51 8.95
CA GLN A 212 -8.64 -15.57 7.68
C GLN A 212 -9.46 -14.92 6.54
N GLN A 213 -10.75 -15.24 6.42
CA GLN A 213 -11.62 -14.64 5.43
C GLN A 213 -11.72 -13.13 5.62
N HIS A 214 -11.84 -12.65 6.86
CA HIS A 214 -11.84 -11.22 7.15
C HIS A 214 -10.51 -10.56 6.75
N LEU A 215 -9.37 -11.18 7.06
CA LEU A 215 -8.05 -10.67 6.67
C LEU A 215 -7.89 -10.63 5.14
N GLU A 216 -8.29 -11.69 4.44
CA GLU A 216 -8.27 -11.76 2.97
C GLU A 216 -9.16 -10.68 2.35
N GLN A 217 -10.38 -10.47 2.88
CA GLN A 217 -11.27 -9.40 2.45
C GLN A 217 -10.66 -8.01 2.70
N GLN A 218 -10.03 -7.77 3.85
CA GLN A 218 -9.36 -6.49 4.15
C GLN A 218 -8.18 -6.25 3.19
N VAL A 219 -7.39 -7.28 2.89
CA VAL A 219 -6.27 -7.18 1.94
C VAL A 219 -6.78 -6.93 0.52
N GLU A 220 -7.83 -7.62 0.09
CA GLU A 220 -8.42 -7.43 -1.23
C GLU A 220 -9.08 -6.05 -1.35
N ALA A 221 -9.76 -5.58 -0.30
CA ALA A 221 -10.27 -4.22 -0.23
C ALA A 221 -9.13 -3.19 -0.34
N ALA A 222 -8.04 -3.35 0.42
CA ALA A 222 -6.87 -2.48 0.37
C ALA A 222 -6.17 -2.49 -1.01
N ARG A 223 -6.07 -3.65 -1.66
CA ARG A 223 -5.55 -3.76 -3.03
C ARG A 223 -6.46 -3.06 -4.03
N SER A 224 -7.78 -3.20 -3.88
CA SER A 224 -8.76 -2.55 -4.75
C SER A 224 -8.72 -1.01 -4.62
N THR A 225 -8.55 -0.49 -3.39
CA THR A 225 -8.42 0.95 -3.16
C THR A 225 -7.08 1.45 -3.70
N GLN A 226 -5.99 0.72 -3.49
CA GLN A 226 -4.68 1.04 -4.09
C GLN A 226 -4.74 1.12 -5.61
N ALA A 227 -5.38 0.14 -6.28
CA ALA A 227 -5.54 0.12 -7.73
C ALA A 227 -6.36 1.32 -8.23
N LYS A 228 -7.47 1.64 -7.55
CA LYS A 228 -8.31 2.81 -7.86
C LYS A 228 -7.54 4.12 -7.72
N THR A 229 -6.81 4.30 -6.62
CA THR A 229 -5.98 5.50 -6.41
C THR A 229 -4.87 5.59 -7.44
N GLY A 230 -4.25 4.47 -7.82
CA GLY A 230 -3.26 4.40 -8.89
C GLY A 230 -3.84 4.81 -10.24
N GLN A 231 -5.04 4.34 -10.59
CA GLN A 231 -5.73 4.73 -11.82
C GLN A 231 -6.08 6.22 -11.82
N GLN A 232 -6.57 6.76 -10.70
CA GLN A 232 -6.86 8.19 -10.56
C GLN A 232 -5.61 9.06 -10.71
N LEU A 233 -4.48 8.61 -10.15
CA LEU A 233 -3.20 9.30 -10.31
C LEU A 233 -2.75 9.29 -11.78
N GLN A 234 -2.85 8.16 -12.47
CA GLN A 234 -2.52 8.07 -13.90
C GLN A 234 -3.42 8.97 -14.75
N GLN A 235 -4.73 9.02 -14.47
CA GLN A 235 -5.65 9.93 -15.14
C GLN A 235 -5.30 11.39 -14.89
N ALA A 236 -4.99 11.76 -13.64
CA ALA A 236 -4.57 13.12 -13.30
C ALA A 236 -3.25 13.51 -13.99
N GLN A 237 -2.29 12.58 -14.08
CA GLN A 237 -1.04 12.80 -14.82
C GLN A 237 -1.28 12.99 -16.32
N ALA A 238 -2.16 12.18 -16.93
CA ALA A 238 -2.53 12.32 -18.33
C ALA A 238 -3.18 13.70 -18.60
N GLN A 239 -4.13 14.10 -17.76
CA GLN A 239 -4.77 15.43 -17.84
C GLN A 239 -3.77 16.58 -17.65
N ALA A 240 -2.78 16.42 -16.77
CA ALA A 240 -1.74 17.42 -16.58
C ALA A 240 -0.86 17.57 -17.83
N ILE A 241 -0.51 16.45 -18.50
CA ILE A 241 0.25 16.46 -19.76
C ILE A 241 -0.56 17.11 -20.88
N GLU A 242 -1.85 16.77 -21.00
CA GLU A 242 -2.75 17.35 -21.99
C GLU A 242 -2.85 18.87 -21.82
N ARG A 243 -3.13 19.34 -20.60
CA ARG A 243 -3.17 20.79 -20.31
C ARG A 243 -1.85 21.50 -20.54
N ALA A 244 -0.72 20.85 -20.25
CA ALA A 244 0.61 21.41 -20.52
C ALA A 244 0.87 21.53 -22.04
N ALA A 245 0.38 20.58 -22.83
CA ALA A 245 0.46 20.64 -24.28
C ALA A 245 -0.46 21.73 -24.86
N GLU A 246 -1.69 21.87 -24.35
CA GLU A 246 -2.61 22.96 -24.68
C GLU A 246 -1.99 24.33 -24.37
N LEU A 247 -1.47 24.52 -23.16
CA LEU A 247 -0.83 25.76 -22.74
C LEU A 247 0.36 26.12 -23.64
N LYS A 248 1.19 25.14 -24.01
CA LYS A 248 2.29 25.34 -24.95
C LYS A 248 1.81 25.72 -26.35
N ALA A 249 0.71 25.15 -26.83
CA ALA A 249 0.12 25.50 -28.11
C ALA A 249 -0.43 26.94 -28.10
N ASP A 250 -1.08 27.34 -27.00
CA ASP A 250 -1.57 28.71 -26.81
C ASP A 250 -0.42 29.72 -26.72
N GLU A 251 0.66 29.41 -25.99
CA GLU A 251 1.87 30.24 -25.95
C GLU A 251 2.48 30.43 -27.35
N GLN A 252 2.55 29.35 -28.15
CA GLN A 252 3.03 29.44 -29.53
C GLN A 252 2.12 30.30 -30.41
N ARG A 253 0.80 30.18 -30.24
CA ARG A 253 -0.17 30.99 -30.98
C ARG A 253 -0.08 32.47 -30.60
N LEU A 254 0.06 32.78 -29.31
CA LEU A 254 0.28 34.15 -28.84
C LEU A 254 1.57 34.72 -29.42
N GLY A 255 2.68 33.97 -29.38
CA GLY A 255 3.93 34.39 -29.99
C GLY A 255 3.83 34.64 -31.50
N ALA A 256 3.06 33.82 -32.22
CA ALA A 256 2.79 34.04 -33.64
C ALA A 256 1.97 35.32 -33.89
N LEU A 257 0.91 35.55 -33.11
CA LEU A 257 0.09 36.76 -33.20
C LEU A 257 0.87 38.03 -32.84
N GLU A 258 1.75 37.96 -31.84
CA GLU A 258 2.65 39.08 -31.49
C GLU A 258 3.62 39.39 -32.64
N GLN A 259 4.19 38.36 -33.29
CA GLN A 259 5.03 38.55 -34.47
C GLN A 259 4.25 39.14 -35.64
N GLU A 260 3.03 38.66 -35.91
CA GLU A 260 2.15 39.24 -36.94
C GLU A 260 1.82 40.70 -36.64
N SER A 261 1.48 41.04 -35.38
CA SER A 261 1.24 42.43 -34.98
C SER A 261 2.46 43.31 -35.21
N GLN A 262 3.65 42.85 -34.78
CA GLN A 262 4.90 43.59 -34.99
C GLN A 262 5.23 43.77 -36.48
N GLN A 263 4.96 42.75 -37.31
CA GLN A 263 5.13 42.83 -38.76
C GLN A 263 4.17 43.83 -39.40
N LEU A 264 2.89 43.82 -38.98
CA LEU A 264 1.89 44.78 -39.44
C LEU A 264 2.26 46.20 -39.01
N ASP A 265 2.65 46.41 -37.75
CA ASP A 265 3.08 47.71 -37.23
C ASP A 265 4.29 48.23 -38.01
N HIS A 266 5.25 47.35 -38.30
CA HIS A 266 6.42 47.70 -39.12
C HIS A 266 6.02 48.06 -40.55
N ALA A 267 5.16 47.27 -41.19
CA ALA A 267 4.69 47.52 -42.55
C ALA A 267 3.86 48.81 -42.66
N ILE A 268 2.97 49.06 -41.69
CA ILE A 268 2.21 50.31 -41.56
C ILE A 268 3.16 51.48 -41.35
N GLY A 269 4.16 51.34 -40.48
CA GLY A 269 5.20 52.35 -40.26
C GLY A 269 6.00 52.68 -41.52
N GLN A 270 6.43 51.66 -42.27
CA GLN A 270 7.11 51.84 -43.56
C GLN A 270 6.21 52.54 -44.59
N TRP A 271 4.95 52.14 -44.70
CA TRP A 271 3.98 52.76 -45.61
C TRP A 271 3.75 54.23 -45.24
N ARG A 272 3.57 54.55 -43.95
CA ARG A 272 3.46 55.93 -43.45
C ARG A 272 4.69 56.77 -43.77
N GLN A 273 5.90 56.22 -43.66
CA GLN A 273 7.13 56.92 -44.06
C GLN A 273 7.17 57.24 -45.56
N GLY A 274 6.62 56.36 -46.40
CA GLY A 274 6.48 56.60 -47.85
C GLY A 274 5.36 57.60 -48.21
N HIS A 275 4.40 57.81 -47.32
CA HIS A 275 3.22 58.66 -47.52
C HIS A 275 3.01 59.65 -46.36
N PRO A 276 3.90 60.63 -46.16
CA PRO A 276 3.83 61.58 -45.05
C PRO A 276 2.63 62.55 -45.15
N GLU A 277 2.02 62.69 -46.32
CA GLU A 277 0.80 63.50 -46.54
C GLU A 277 -0.47 62.79 -46.04
N LEU A 278 -0.40 61.48 -45.76
CA LEU A 278 -1.48 60.65 -45.21
C LEU A 278 -1.17 60.27 -43.76
N ASP A 279 -0.90 61.27 -42.92
CA ASP A 279 -0.83 61.07 -41.47
C ASP A 279 -2.23 60.80 -40.88
N ASP A 280 -2.30 60.38 -39.62
CA ASP A 280 -3.58 60.02 -38.99
C ASP A 280 -4.57 61.21 -39.01
N ALA A 281 -4.07 62.45 -38.93
CA ALA A 281 -4.89 63.65 -39.05
C ALA A 281 -5.38 63.91 -40.48
N GLY A 282 -4.55 63.63 -41.49
CA GLY A 282 -4.88 63.77 -42.91
C GLY A 282 -5.83 62.68 -43.39
N LEU A 283 -5.67 61.44 -42.91
CA LEU A 283 -6.61 60.35 -43.16
C LEU A 283 -7.97 60.61 -42.49
N ASP A 284 -7.98 61.09 -41.25
CA ASP A 284 -9.23 61.50 -40.58
C ASP A 284 -9.91 62.66 -41.31
N GLN A 285 -9.14 63.64 -41.82
CA GLN A 285 -9.69 64.71 -42.65
C GLN A 285 -10.28 64.19 -43.96
N LEU A 286 -9.59 63.27 -44.65
CA LEU A 286 -10.09 62.67 -45.89
C LEU A 286 -11.35 61.81 -45.66
N LEU A 287 -11.42 61.09 -44.55
CA LEU A 287 -12.59 60.30 -44.16
C LEU A 287 -13.77 61.18 -43.70
N ALA A 288 -13.50 62.41 -43.23
CA ALA A 288 -14.51 63.39 -42.84
C ALA A 288 -15.06 64.22 -44.03
N VAL A 289 -14.47 64.13 -45.22
CA VAL A 289 -15.01 64.78 -46.42
C VAL A 289 -16.19 63.94 -46.94
N ASP A 290 -17.40 64.42 -46.68
CA ASP A 290 -18.62 63.80 -47.20
C ASP A 290 -18.72 63.91 -48.74
N ASP A 291 -19.45 62.97 -49.36
CA ASP A 291 -19.62 62.88 -50.83
C ASP A 291 -20.15 64.18 -51.47
N GLU A 292 -20.92 64.98 -50.72
CA GLU A 292 -21.40 66.28 -51.19
C GLU A 292 -20.25 67.28 -51.39
N GLN A 293 -19.28 67.32 -50.46
CA GLN A 293 -18.11 68.18 -50.56
C GLN A 293 -17.20 67.76 -51.72
N VAL A 294 -17.05 66.44 -51.94
CA VAL A 294 -16.32 65.90 -53.11
C VAL A 294 -17.01 66.32 -54.41
N SER A 295 -18.34 66.24 -54.47
CA SER A 295 -19.10 66.63 -55.65
C SER A 295 -18.96 68.13 -55.96
N GLN A 296 -18.96 68.99 -54.93
CA GLN A 296 -18.74 70.42 -55.07
C GLN A 296 -17.33 70.75 -55.56
N LEU A 297 -16.31 70.07 -55.03
CA LEU A 297 -14.92 70.23 -55.49
C LEU A 297 -14.77 69.82 -56.96
N ARG A 298 -15.36 68.69 -57.38
CA ARG A 298 -15.38 68.27 -58.79
C ARG A 298 -16.09 69.29 -59.69
N GLN A 299 -17.22 69.84 -59.23
CA GLN A 299 -17.94 70.85 -59.99
C GLN A 299 -17.13 72.15 -60.13
N ARG A 300 -16.43 72.57 -59.07
CA ARG A 300 -15.53 73.73 -59.11
C ARG A 300 -14.35 73.51 -60.04
N LEU A 301 -13.76 72.30 -60.04
CA LEU A 301 -12.67 71.95 -60.95
C LEU A 301 -13.14 71.99 -62.42
N GLN A 302 -14.29 71.38 -62.71
CA GLN A 302 -14.87 71.41 -64.05
C GLN A 302 -15.23 72.84 -64.52
N GLN A 303 -15.70 73.70 -63.61
CA GLN A 303 -15.95 75.11 -63.91
C GLN A 303 -14.66 75.87 -64.19
N ALA A 304 -13.59 75.61 -63.42
CA ALA A 304 -12.29 76.22 -63.63
C ALA A 304 -11.66 75.78 -64.96
N GLU A 305 -11.75 74.48 -65.31
CA GLU A 305 -11.32 73.96 -66.62
C GLU A 305 -12.05 74.67 -67.77
N LYS A 306 -13.38 74.76 -67.69
CA LYS A 306 -14.17 75.50 -68.69
C LYS A 306 -13.78 76.99 -68.78
N ALA A 307 -13.48 77.63 -67.65
CA ALA A 307 -13.04 79.02 -67.64
C ALA A 307 -11.66 79.19 -68.31
N ILE A 308 -10.74 78.24 -68.10
CA ILE A 308 -9.43 78.22 -68.76
C ILE A 308 -9.60 78.01 -70.27
N GLU A 309 -10.46 77.08 -70.70
CA GLU A 309 -10.77 76.87 -72.12
C GLU A 309 -11.36 78.14 -72.77
N GLN A 310 -12.32 78.78 -72.11
CA GLN A 310 -12.92 80.04 -72.57
C GLN A 310 -11.88 81.18 -72.66
N ALA A 311 -10.99 81.28 -71.67
CA ALA A 311 -9.90 82.25 -71.71
C ALA A 311 -8.95 81.97 -72.88
N GLY A 312 -8.65 80.70 -73.17
CA GLY A 312 -7.86 80.29 -74.33
C GLY A 312 -8.49 80.71 -75.66
N VAL A 313 -9.81 80.53 -75.82
CA VAL A 313 -10.55 80.97 -77.02
C VAL A 313 -10.49 82.50 -77.18
N LEU A 314 -10.70 83.26 -76.09
CA LEU A 314 -10.64 84.73 -76.14
C LEU A 314 -9.25 85.25 -76.51
N VAL A 315 -8.18 84.58 -76.08
CA VAL A 315 -6.80 84.92 -76.47
C VAL A 315 -6.60 84.66 -77.97
N ALA A 316 -7.04 83.49 -78.47
CA ALA A 316 -6.95 83.17 -79.90
C ALA A 316 -7.73 84.17 -80.78
N GLU A 317 -8.94 84.58 -80.35
CA GLU A 317 -9.73 85.60 -81.06
C GLU A 317 -9.03 86.97 -81.10
N ARG A 318 -8.38 87.37 -79.99
CA ARG A 318 -7.62 88.63 -79.93
C ARG A 318 -6.39 88.59 -80.81
N GLU A 319 -5.66 87.48 -80.84
CA GLU A 319 -4.53 87.27 -81.75
C GLU A 319 -4.96 87.35 -83.21
N GLN A 320 -6.10 86.74 -83.57
CA GLN A 320 -6.66 86.83 -84.93
C GLN A 320 -7.03 88.27 -85.31
N ARG A 321 -7.66 89.03 -84.42
CA ARG A 321 -7.97 90.45 -84.65
C ARG A 321 -6.71 91.30 -84.82
N LEU A 322 -5.66 91.00 -84.07
CA LEU A 322 -4.37 91.68 -84.18
C LEU A 322 -3.67 91.38 -85.50
N GLN A 323 -3.72 90.13 -85.97
CA GLN A 323 -3.23 89.74 -87.30
C GLN A 323 -4.02 90.41 -88.44
N GLN A 324 -5.35 90.48 -88.33
CA GLN A 324 -6.19 91.21 -89.31
C GLN A 324 -5.84 92.70 -89.37
N HIS A 325 -5.61 93.34 -88.21
CA HIS A 325 -5.18 94.73 -88.14
C HIS A 325 -3.79 94.96 -88.76
N GLN A 326 -2.84 94.05 -88.52
CA GLN A 326 -1.51 94.12 -89.12
C GLN A 326 -1.53 93.91 -90.64
N ALA A 327 -2.41 93.06 -91.17
CA ALA A 327 -2.58 92.85 -92.61
C ALA A 327 -3.20 94.06 -93.33
N GLN A 328 -3.97 94.90 -92.64
CA GLN A 328 -4.59 96.12 -93.20
C GLN A 328 -3.67 97.35 -93.15
N ALA A 329 -2.67 97.37 -92.27
CA ALA A 329 -1.76 98.51 -92.05
C ALA A 329 -0.45 98.42 -92.88
N SER A 330 -0.54 98.16 -94.18
CA SER A 330 0.61 98.10 -95.11
C SER A 330 0.49 99.16 -96.21
N GLY A 331 0.63 100.42 -95.81
CA GLY A 331 0.72 101.57 -96.70
C GLY A 331 1.17 102.80 -95.91
N GLU A 332 2.48 102.92 -95.67
CA GLU A 332 3.07 104.13 -95.10
C GLU A 332 2.84 105.29 -96.09
N VAL A 333 1.95 106.21 -95.73
CA VAL A 333 1.81 107.49 -96.42
C VAL A 333 3.03 108.33 -96.03
N PRO A 334 3.91 108.70 -96.98
CA PRO A 334 5.12 109.46 -96.67
C PRO A 334 4.75 110.83 -96.08
N ALA A 335 5.49 111.26 -95.06
CA ALA A 335 5.22 112.46 -94.26
C ALA A 335 5.01 113.74 -95.12
N GLU A 336 5.67 113.82 -96.28
CA GLU A 336 5.54 114.92 -97.22
C GLU A 336 4.11 115.07 -97.79
N GLN A 337 3.38 113.96 -98.03
CA GLN A 337 1.99 114.01 -98.50
C GLN A 337 1.02 114.47 -97.39
N LEU A 338 1.34 114.18 -96.13
CA LEU A 338 0.59 114.62 -94.97
C LEU A 338 0.78 116.12 -94.70
N GLU A 339 1.99 116.64 -94.91
CA GLU A 339 2.27 118.08 -94.82
C GLU A 339 1.60 118.88 -95.95
N GLN A 340 1.58 118.33 -97.17
CA GLN A 340 0.87 118.96 -98.29
C GLN A 340 -0.63 119.07 -98.04
N ALA A 341 -1.28 117.97 -97.61
CA ALA A 341 -2.72 117.94 -97.31
C ALA A 341 -3.09 118.89 -96.16
N LEU A 342 -2.22 119.02 -95.15
CA LEU A 342 -2.41 119.97 -94.05
C LEU A 342 -2.33 121.43 -94.53
N SER A 343 -1.38 121.74 -95.43
CA SER A 343 -1.25 123.08 -95.99
C SER A 343 -2.45 123.47 -96.86
N GLU A 344 -2.99 122.52 -97.66
CA GLU A 344 -4.16 122.74 -98.50
C GLU A 344 -5.42 122.99 -97.64
N LEU A 345 -5.61 122.22 -96.57
CA LEU A 345 -6.71 122.41 -95.63
C LEU A 345 -6.64 123.76 -94.90
N GLN A 346 -5.43 124.20 -94.53
CA GLN A 346 -5.24 125.52 -93.91
C GLN A 346 -5.55 126.67 -94.88
N GLN A 347 -5.14 126.55 -96.15
CA GLN A 347 -5.49 127.55 -97.18
C GLN A 347 -7.00 127.60 -97.42
N HIS A 348 -7.67 126.44 -97.48
CA HIS A 348 -9.12 126.38 -97.62
C HIS A 348 -9.87 127.04 -96.46
N LEU A 349 -9.39 126.87 -95.22
CA LEU A 349 -9.96 127.53 -94.04
C LEU A 349 -9.83 129.05 -94.13
N VAL A 350 -8.65 129.57 -94.50
CA VAL A 350 -8.43 131.03 -94.63
C VAL A 350 -9.34 131.64 -95.71
N ILE A 351 -9.52 130.98 -96.85
CA ILE A 351 -10.42 131.44 -97.91
C ILE A 351 -11.88 131.45 -97.39
N SER A 352 -12.31 130.41 -96.67
CA SER A 352 -13.66 130.35 -96.11
C SER A 352 -13.91 131.43 -95.04
N GLU A 353 -12.90 131.78 -94.24
CA GLU A 353 -13.00 132.87 -93.27
C GLU A 353 -13.08 134.25 -93.95
N GLN A 354 -12.34 134.48 -95.04
CA GLN A 354 -12.43 135.70 -95.85
C GLN A 354 -13.82 135.87 -96.47
N GLN A 355 -14.39 134.81 -97.04
CA GLN A 355 -15.76 134.82 -97.58
C GLN A 355 -16.79 135.14 -96.48
N CYS A 356 -16.61 134.59 -95.27
CA CYS A 356 -17.47 134.91 -94.14
C CYS A 356 -17.31 136.36 -93.64
N ALA A 357 -16.17 137.01 -93.87
CA ALA A 357 -15.94 138.41 -93.53
C ALA A 357 -16.55 139.38 -94.56
N GLU A 358 -16.47 139.06 -95.85
CA GLU A 358 -17.09 139.83 -96.93
C GLU A 358 -18.62 139.83 -96.83
N LEU A 359 -19.23 138.66 -96.61
CA LEU A 359 -20.69 138.55 -96.41
C LEU A 359 -21.18 139.37 -95.20
N ARG A 360 -20.36 139.47 -94.13
CA ARG A 360 -20.67 140.34 -92.98
C ARG A 360 -20.57 141.83 -93.31
N ALA A 361 -19.69 142.23 -94.22
CA ALA A 361 -19.55 143.63 -94.64
C ALA A 361 -20.71 144.06 -95.56
N GLU A 362 -21.13 143.20 -96.50
CA GLU A 362 -22.30 143.44 -97.35
C GLU A 362 -23.59 143.59 -96.52
N GLN A 363 -23.77 142.73 -95.50
CA GLN A 363 -24.94 142.79 -94.62
C GLN A 363 -25.01 144.10 -93.81
N ALA A 364 -23.86 144.66 -93.41
CA ALA A 364 -23.79 145.94 -92.70
C ALA A 364 -24.12 147.13 -93.63
N ASP A 365 -23.73 147.07 -94.90
CA ASP A 365 -23.99 148.14 -95.86
C ASP A 365 -25.47 148.16 -96.32
N ASP A 366 -26.11 147.00 -96.44
CA ASP A 366 -27.55 146.90 -96.68
C ASP A 366 -28.38 147.41 -95.48
N GLN A 367 -27.95 147.17 -94.25
CA GLN A 367 -28.58 147.77 -93.06
C GLN A 367 -28.45 149.30 -93.05
N ARG A 368 -27.32 149.87 -93.47
CA ARG A 368 -27.16 151.33 -93.63
C ARG A 368 -28.11 151.89 -94.69
N ARG A 369 -28.27 151.19 -95.82
CA ARG A 369 -29.21 151.58 -96.89
C ARG A 369 -30.66 151.53 -96.42
N GLN A 370 -31.04 150.54 -95.62
CA GLN A 370 -32.39 150.44 -95.03
C GLN A 370 -32.68 151.55 -94.02
N LEU A 371 -31.73 151.87 -93.13
CA LEU A 371 -31.86 152.98 -92.18
C LEU A 371 -31.94 154.34 -92.88
N ALA A 372 -31.15 154.55 -93.94
CA ALA A 372 -31.22 155.77 -94.74
C ALA A 372 -32.57 155.93 -95.46
N ASN A 373 -33.13 154.84 -95.99
CA ASN A 373 -34.46 154.84 -96.61
C ASN A 373 -35.59 155.03 -95.58
N GLN A 374 -35.48 154.47 -94.37
CA GLN A 374 -36.43 154.74 -93.29
C GLN A 374 -36.40 156.21 -92.86
N ALA A 375 -35.20 156.80 -92.70
CA ALA A 375 -35.05 158.23 -92.38
C ALA A 375 -35.61 159.15 -93.49
N LEU A 376 -35.53 158.71 -94.76
CA LEU A 376 -36.10 159.44 -95.89
C LEU A 376 -37.63 159.29 -95.95
N ALA A 377 -38.17 158.10 -95.65
CA ALA A 377 -39.60 157.87 -95.51
C ALA A 377 -40.22 158.66 -94.34
N GLU A 378 -39.54 158.77 -93.20
CA GLU A 378 -39.95 159.62 -92.08
C GLU A 378 -39.95 161.11 -92.46
N ARG A 379 -38.95 161.58 -93.24
CA ARG A 379 -38.94 162.95 -93.76
C ARG A 379 -40.06 163.24 -94.77
N ILE A 380 -40.45 162.26 -95.60
CA ILE A 380 -41.61 162.38 -96.49
C ILE A 380 -42.90 162.42 -95.67
N ALA A 381 -43.04 161.57 -94.64
CA ALA A 381 -44.20 161.57 -93.77
C ALA A 381 -44.36 162.89 -92.98
N GLN A 382 -43.24 163.48 -92.53
CA GLN A 382 -43.24 164.81 -91.88
C GLN A 382 -43.60 165.94 -92.86
N ALA A 383 -43.25 165.82 -94.14
CA ALA A 383 -43.65 166.78 -95.17
C ALA A 383 -45.15 166.70 -95.53
N TYR A 384 -45.75 165.50 -95.46
CA TYR A 384 -47.20 165.30 -95.66
C TYR A 384 -48.05 165.71 -94.46
N ALA A 385 -47.48 165.85 -93.26
CA ALA A 385 -48.22 166.31 -92.07
C ALA A 385 -48.35 167.85 -91.97
N GLN A 386 -47.73 168.59 -92.89
CA GLN A 386 -47.74 170.06 -92.94
C GLN A 386 -48.61 170.64 -94.07
N TRP A 387 -49.41 169.81 -94.76
CA TRP A 387 -50.43 170.12 -95.76
C TRP A 387 -51.62 169.16 -95.61
#